data_AF-A0A7X2IGM8-F1
#
_entry.id   AF-A0A7X2IGM8-F1
#
_cell.length_a   1.000
_cell.length_b   1.000
_cell.length_c   1.000
_cell.angle_alpha   90.00
_cell.angle_beta   90.00
_cell.angle_gamma   90.00
#
_symmetry.space_group_name_H-M   'P 1'
#
loop_
_entity.id
_entity.type
_entity.pdbx_description
1 polymer ?
#
loop_
_entity_poly.entity_id
_entity_poly.type
_entity_poly.pdbx_seq_one_letter_code
_entity_poly.pdbx_strand_id
1 'polypeptide(L)'
;MNSAHEKQKSLSVAVRLGLSFALVLAMMLVLTVVSISKVNAIEGSLTTVSENNNVKQRYAINFRGSVHDRAIALRDLTLVADSELKEVVALINRLDVDYQQSAKPLDAIFSTQGAHAPNANERAALARIKAVEARTMPLVARIIALRTSGDTDGARRLMLAEAKPAFIDWLAAVNAFIDLQESMSQAESTKARSTARGFQAFMLVLLAAAMAAGALLAMLITRSIGRALGAEPDEVKQLALAVDRGELYHTVALRRVESGRRQSIMAALAEMSGNLRSTVSEVRDAAAGVASISAQIAAANGDLSARTEDQAASLEETASAMEQLTATVKQNDGHAREANQLARNASDIAKQGGAIVDEVVDTMAAINTSSRKIVDIIGVIDGIAFQTNILALNAAVEAARAGEQGRGFAVVATEVRNLAQRSAAAAKEIKQLIDASVNNVENGTRLVERAGETMEQIVASVQQVTDVMGEISSASHEQSLGIEEVHKAIALMDQVTQQNAALVEQAGAAVGSLQDQALHLTQAVGVFQLAPPSRLAAAPSATQEVSAPATPATPILALVPPAAPRLADVREHAHG
;
A
#
# COMPACT_ATOMS: atom_id res chain seq x y z
N MET A 1 -17.94 -9.94 22.92
CA MET A 1 -19.18 -10.72 22.72
C MET A 1 -18.81 -12.08 22.16
N ASN A 2 -19.26 -13.13 22.85
CA ASN A 2 -18.99 -14.54 22.61
C ASN A 2 -19.23 -14.99 21.16
N SER A 3 -18.24 -15.66 20.55
CA SER A 3 -18.46 -16.61 19.45
C SER A 3 -17.61 -17.85 19.69
N ALA A 4 -18.13 -18.74 20.55
CA ALA A 4 -17.71 -20.13 20.58
C ALA A 4 -18.17 -20.77 19.26
N HIS A 5 -17.34 -20.63 18.21
CA HIS A 5 -17.51 -21.41 16.98
C HIS A 5 -17.11 -22.84 17.26
N GLU A 6 -18.11 -23.66 17.56
CA GLU A 6 -18.04 -25.10 17.55
C GLU A 6 -17.51 -25.56 16.19
N LYS A 7 -16.21 -25.87 16.13
CA LYS A 7 -15.54 -26.45 14.96
C LYS A 7 -16.12 -27.84 14.73
N GLN A 8 -17.25 -27.89 14.02
CA GLN A 8 -17.77 -29.14 13.49
C GLN A 8 -16.70 -29.68 12.52
N LYS A 9 -15.90 -30.66 12.97
CA LYS A 9 -14.86 -31.30 12.15
C LYS A 9 -15.54 -31.93 10.94
N SER A 10 -15.61 -31.16 9.87
CA SER A 10 -16.17 -31.61 8.61
C SER A 10 -15.18 -32.59 8.00
N LEU A 11 -15.62 -33.83 7.75
CA LEU A 11 -14.81 -34.83 7.04
C LEU A 11 -14.33 -34.24 5.71
N SER A 12 -13.08 -34.47 5.34
CA SER A 12 -12.54 -34.01 4.05
C SER A 12 -13.32 -34.62 2.89
N VAL A 13 -13.34 -33.93 1.74
CA VAL A 13 -14.02 -34.42 0.52
C VAL A 13 -13.52 -35.80 0.13
N ALA A 14 -12.20 -36.05 0.25
CA ALA A 14 -11.59 -37.33 -0.02
C ALA A 14 -12.12 -38.46 0.88
N VAL A 15 -12.29 -38.21 2.19
CA VAL A 15 -12.82 -39.22 3.12
C VAL A 15 -14.29 -39.52 2.85
N ARG A 16 -15.08 -38.51 2.48
CA ARG A 16 -16.50 -38.71 2.11
C ARG A 16 -16.63 -39.54 0.83
N LEU A 17 -15.83 -39.24 -0.20
CA LEU A 17 -15.78 -40.05 -1.41
C LEU A 17 -15.36 -41.49 -1.09
N GLY A 18 -14.29 -41.67 -0.32
CA GLY A 18 -13.79 -42.98 0.08
C GLY A 18 -14.84 -43.83 0.80
N LEU A 19 -15.56 -43.25 1.77
CA LEU A 19 -16.66 -43.93 2.47
C LEU A 19 -17.82 -44.31 1.54
N SER A 20 -18.18 -43.45 0.57
CA SER A 20 -19.25 -43.75 -0.37
C SER A 20 -18.90 -44.91 -1.32
N PHE A 21 -17.68 -44.94 -1.84
CA PHE A 21 -17.19 -46.05 -2.67
C PHE A 21 -17.05 -47.34 -1.86
N ALA A 22 -16.54 -47.26 -0.64
CA ALA A 22 -16.42 -48.42 0.25
C ALA A 22 -17.78 -49.06 0.54
N LEU A 23 -18.83 -48.25 0.76
CA LEU A 23 -20.19 -48.76 0.98
C LEU A 23 -20.73 -49.50 -0.26
N VAL A 24 -20.57 -48.92 -1.46
CA VAL A 24 -21.02 -49.56 -2.71
C VAL A 24 -20.28 -50.88 -2.96
N LEU A 25 -18.96 -50.91 -2.74
CA LEU A 25 -18.16 -52.13 -2.86
C LEU A 25 -18.58 -53.20 -1.85
N ALA A 26 -18.86 -52.81 -0.60
CA ALA A 26 -19.37 -53.73 0.42
C ALA A 26 -20.73 -54.32 0.03
N MET A 27 -21.65 -53.51 -0.53
CA MET A 27 -22.93 -54.00 -1.02
C MET A 27 -22.78 -54.97 -2.20
N MET A 28 -21.85 -54.70 -3.14
CA MET A 28 -21.54 -55.62 -4.23
C MET A 28 -21.01 -56.96 -3.72
N LEU A 29 -20.11 -56.94 -2.74
CA LEU A 29 -19.58 -58.16 -2.13
C LEU A 29 -20.70 -59.02 -1.52
N VAL A 30 -21.61 -58.39 -0.75
CA VAL A 30 -22.77 -59.09 -0.17
C VAL A 30 -23.67 -59.69 -1.25
N LEU A 31 -23.93 -58.94 -2.32
CA LEU A 31 -24.73 -59.41 -3.46
C LEU A 31 -24.12 -60.67 -4.10
N THR A 32 -22.80 -60.67 -4.32
CA THR A 32 -22.08 -61.81 -4.90
C THR A 32 -22.14 -63.04 -4.00
N VAL A 33 -21.91 -62.88 -2.68
CA VAL A 33 -21.94 -64.00 -1.71
C VAL A 33 -23.33 -64.66 -1.65
N VAL A 34 -24.40 -63.85 -1.62
CA VAL A 34 -25.76 -64.40 -1.62
C VAL A 34 -26.10 -65.09 -2.94
N SER A 35 -25.63 -64.54 -4.07
CA SER A 35 -25.84 -65.14 -5.39
C SER A 35 -25.24 -66.53 -5.50
N ILE A 36 -23.97 -66.68 -5.13
CA ILE A 36 -23.27 -67.96 -5.13
C ILE A 36 -24.03 -68.98 -4.27
N SER A 37 -24.45 -68.57 -3.07
CA SER A 37 -25.18 -69.45 -2.15
C SER A 37 -26.51 -69.96 -2.71
N LYS A 38 -27.25 -69.11 -3.44
CA LYS A 38 -28.55 -69.48 -4.04
C LYS A 38 -28.38 -70.34 -5.30
N VAL A 39 -27.35 -70.08 -6.11
CA VAL A 39 -27.02 -70.90 -7.29
C VAL A 39 -26.62 -72.31 -6.86
N ASN A 40 -25.75 -72.44 -5.85
CA ASN A 40 -25.34 -73.75 -5.32
C ASN A 40 -26.52 -74.56 -4.79
N ALA A 41 -27.53 -73.91 -4.20
CA ALA A 41 -28.75 -74.58 -3.74
C ALA A 41 -29.62 -75.10 -4.88
N ILE A 42 -29.71 -74.36 -6.00
CA ILE A 42 -30.42 -74.80 -7.21
C ILE A 42 -29.70 -75.98 -7.85
N GLU A 43 -28.36 -75.91 -7.93
CA GLU A 43 -27.51 -76.98 -8.45
C GLU A 43 -27.72 -78.27 -7.65
N GLY A 44 -27.66 -78.22 -6.32
CA GLY A 44 -27.86 -79.41 -5.48
C GLY A 44 -29.24 -80.08 -5.64
N SER A 45 -30.32 -79.31 -5.79
CA SER A 45 -31.64 -79.87 -6.09
C SER A 45 -31.70 -80.49 -7.48
N LEU A 46 -31.05 -79.88 -8.49
CA LEU A 46 -31.02 -80.43 -9.85
C LEU A 46 -30.18 -81.72 -9.93
N THR A 47 -29.05 -81.79 -9.22
CA THR A 47 -28.24 -83.01 -9.08
C THR A 47 -29.07 -84.12 -8.42
N THR A 48 -29.84 -83.82 -7.37
CA THR A 48 -30.71 -84.81 -6.72
C THR A 48 -31.79 -85.35 -7.66
N VAL A 49 -32.38 -84.48 -8.48
CA VAL A 49 -33.36 -84.89 -9.52
C VAL A 49 -32.70 -85.79 -10.56
N SER A 50 -31.60 -85.35 -11.16
CA SER A 50 -31.00 -86.00 -12.33
C SER A 50 -30.20 -87.24 -11.99
N GLU A 51 -29.34 -87.17 -10.96
CA GLU A 51 -28.35 -88.20 -10.65
C GLU A 51 -28.82 -89.19 -9.58
N ASN A 52 -29.87 -88.86 -8.82
CA ASN A 52 -30.40 -89.74 -7.78
C ASN A 52 -31.78 -90.29 -8.13
N ASN A 53 -32.82 -89.44 -8.13
CA ASN A 53 -34.20 -89.89 -8.28
C ASN A 53 -34.46 -90.50 -9.68
N ASN A 54 -34.05 -89.81 -10.75
CA ASN A 54 -34.23 -90.29 -12.11
C ASN A 54 -33.42 -91.57 -12.40
N VAL A 55 -32.26 -91.74 -11.76
CA VAL A 55 -31.44 -92.96 -11.89
C VAL A 55 -32.14 -94.15 -11.23
N LYS A 56 -32.66 -94.00 -10.00
CA LYS A 56 -33.48 -95.03 -9.33
C LYS A 56 -34.74 -95.38 -10.11
N GLN A 57 -35.44 -94.36 -10.61
CA GLN A 57 -36.63 -94.53 -11.45
C GLN A 57 -36.31 -95.30 -12.72
N ARG A 58 -35.20 -94.97 -13.40
CA ARG A 58 -34.72 -95.68 -14.60
C ARG A 58 -34.51 -97.17 -14.32
N TYR A 59 -33.83 -97.52 -13.24
CA TYR A 59 -33.62 -98.93 -12.88
C TYR A 59 -34.95 -99.63 -12.56
N ALA A 60 -35.88 -98.97 -11.88
CA ALA A 60 -37.21 -99.53 -11.61
C ALA A 60 -38.05 -99.72 -12.88
N ILE A 61 -37.93 -98.83 -13.88
CA ILE A 61 -38.57 -99.00 -15.20
C ILE A 61 -37.99 -100.23 -15.92
N ASN A 62 -36.66 -100.39 -15.92
CA ASN A 62 -36.02 -101.57 -16.51
C ASN A 62 -36.47 -102.86 -15.82
N PHE A 63 -36.56 -102.82 -14.49
CA PHE A 63 -37.08 -103.91 -13.67
C PHE A 63 -38.52 -104.26 -14.03
N ARG A 64 -39.39 -103.26 -14.22
CA ARG A 64 -40.78 -103.46 -14.66
C ARG A 64 -40.84 -104.20 -15.99
N GLY A 65 -40.01 -103.78 -16.96
CA GLY A 65 -39.90 -104.44 -18.26
C GLY A 65 -39.52 -105.91 -18.11
N SER A 66 -38.49 -106.19 -17.32
CA SER A 66 -38.05 -107.56 -17.08
C SER A 66 -39.10 -108.44 -16.38
N VAL A 67 -39.79 -107.93 -15.36
CA VAL A 67 -40.91 -108.66 -14.70
C VAL A 67 -42.03 -108.97 -15.70
N HIS A 68 -42.33 -108.04 -16.60
CA HIS A 68 -43.33 -108.23 -17.65
C HIS A 68 -42.92 -109.32 -18.64
N ASP A 69 -41.68 -109.28 -19.15
CA ASP A 69 -41.15 -110.28 -20.09
C ASP A 69 -41.11 -111.68 -19.45
N ARG A 70 -40.75 -111.76 -18.16
CA ARG A 70 -40.76 -113.01 -17.39
C ARG A 70 -42.17 -113.58 -17.22
N ALA A 71 -43.16 -112.72 -16.97
CA ALA A 71 -44.56 -113.14 -16.88
C ALA A 71 -45.06 -113.72 -18.23
N ILE A 72 -44.66 -113.10 -19.36
CA ILE A 72 -44.96 -113.58 -20.70
C ILE A 72 -44.28 -114.93 -20.96
N ALA A 73 -42.97 -115.03 -20.75
CA ALA A 73 -42.22 -116.26 -21.00
C ALA A 73 -42.74 -117.44 -20.16
N LEU A 74 -43.09 -117.20 -18.89
CA LEU A 74 -43.68 -118.23 -18.04
C LEU A 74 -45.09 -118.64 -18.48
N ARG A 75 -45.89 -117.71 -19.00
CA ARG A 75 -47.19 -118.03 -19.60
C ARG A 75 -46.99 -118.88 -20.85
N ASP A 76 -46.08 -118.48 -21.72
CA ASP A 76 -45.82 -119.15 -23.00
C ASP A 76 -45.32 -120.58 -22.76
N LEU A 77 -44.55 -120.83 -21.68
CA LEU A 77 -44.17 -122.18 -21.23
C LEU A 77 -45.37 -123.12 -21.01
N THR A 78 -46.53 -122.59 -20.62
CA THR A 78 -47.76 -123.37 -20.43
C THR A 78 -48.60 -123.55 -21.70
N LEU A 79 -48.19 -122.92 -22.81
CA LEU A 79 -48.93 -122.90 -24.08
C LEU A 79 -48.19 -123.61 -25.21
N VAL A 80 -46.86 -123.59 -25.20
CA VAL A 80 -46.02 -124.19 -26.26
C VAL A 80 -46.06 -125.72 -26.25
N ALA A 81 -45.75 -126.31 -27.41
CA ALA A 81 -45.61 -127.74 -27.57
C ALA A 81 -44.34 -128.26 -26.86
N ASP A 82 -44.31 -129.56 -26.55
CA ASP A 82 -43.21 -130.15 -25.78
C ASP A 82 -41.84 -130.06 -26.47
N SER A 83 -41.82 -129.95 -27.81
CA SER A 83 -40.61 -129.74 -28.61
C SER A 83 -39.92 -128.40 -28.35
N GLU A 84 -40.68 -127.37 -27.92
CA GLU A 84 -40.20 -125.99 -27.74
C GLU A 84 -39.88 -125.67 -26.26
N LEU A 85 -40.18 -126.59 -25.34
CA LEU A 85 -40.00 -126.37 -23.89
C LEU A 85 -38.56 -125.99 -23.52
N LYS A 86 -37.56 -126.61 -24.15
CA LYS A 86 -36.15 -126.33 -23.86
C LYS A 86 -35.77 -124.89 -24.18
N GLU A 87 -36.28 -124.34 -25.29
CA GLU A 87 -35.99 -122.97 -25.70
C GLU A 87 -36.67 -121.95 -24.78
N VAL A 88 -37.93 -122.18 -24.42
CA VAL A 88 -38.66 -121.29 -23.50
C VAL A 88 -38.06 -121.33 -22.08
N VAL A 89 -37.64 -122.50 -21.58
CA VAL A 89 -36.93 -122.58 -20.29
C VAL A 89 -35.58 -121.85 -20.35
N ALA A 90 -34.84 -121.96 -21.45
CA ALA A 90 -33.59 -121.20 -21.63
C ALA A 90 -33.84 -119.68 -21.66
N LEU A 91 -34.93 -119.23 -22.30
CA LEU A 91 -35.35 -117.83 -22.27
C LEU A 91 -35.71 -117.36 -20.85
N ILE A 92 -36.47 -118.15 -20.08
CA ILE A 92 -36.81 -117.81 -18.68
C ILE A 92 -35.54 -117.68 -17.83
N ASN A 93 -34.58 -118.60 -17.98
CA ASN A 93 -33.30 -118.53 -17.27
C ASN A 93 -32.48 -117.29 -17.68
N ARG A 94 -32.46 -116.95 -18.96
CA ARG A 94 -31.82 -115.71 -19.44
C ARG A 94 -32.48 -114.46 -18.86
N LEU A 95 -33.81 -114.39 -18.90
CA LEU A 95 -34.57 -113.28 -18.33
C LEU A 95 -34.38 -113.16 -16.81
N ASP A 96 -34.16 -114.26 -16.10
CA ASP A 96 -33.78 -114.21 -14.68
C ASP A 96 -32.39 -113.59 -14.49
N VAL A 97 -31.41 -113.95 -15.31
CA VAL A 97 -30.08 -113.32 -15.28
C VAL A 97 -30.17 -111.82 -15.60
N ASP A 98 -30.89 -111.44 -16.66
CA ASP A 98 -31.06 -110.05 -17.08
C ASP A 98 -31.78 -109.22 -16.00
N TYR A 99 -32.76 -109.83 -15.33
CA TYR A 99 -33.42 -109.25 -14.17
C TYR A 99 -32.43 -109.02 -13.02
N GLN A 100 -31.63 -110.02 -12.64
CA GLN A 100 -30.66 -109.89 -11.55
C GLN A 100 -29.57 -108.86 -11.87
N GLN A 101 -29.14 -108.76 -13.14
CA GLN A 101 -28.23 -107.72 -13.60
C GLN A 101 -28.84 -106.32 -13.50
N SER A 102 -30.14 -106.19 -13.78
CA SER A 102 -30.87 -104.91 -13.64
C SER A 102 -31.18 -104.55 -12.18
N ALA A 103 -31.34 -105.55 -11.30
CA ALA A 103 -31.64 -105.35 -9.88
C ALA A 103 -30.41 -104.92 -9.06
N LYS A 104 -29.23 -105.47 -9.37
CA LYS A 104 -27.98 -105.20 -8.61
C LYS A 104 -27.62 -103.71 -8.49
N PRO A 105 -27.66 -102.89 -9.56
CA PRO A 105 -27.38 -101.45 -9.45
C PRO A 105 -28.34 -100.72 -8.52
N LEU A 106 -29.63 -101.09 -8.53
CA LEU A 106 -30.62 -100.52 -7.63
C LEU A 106 -30.31 -100.91 -6.18
N ASP A 107 -30.00 -102.18 -5.91
CA ASP A 107 -29.62 -102.65 -4.57
C ASP A 107 -28.33 -101.96 -4.06
N ALA A 108 -27.37 -101.70 -4.96
CA ALA A 108 -26.15 -100.96 -4.65
C ALA A 108 -26.44 -99.52 -4.22
N ILE A 109 -27.32 -98.81 -4.94
CA ILE A 109 -27.78 -97.46 -4.56
C ILE A 109 -28.42 -97.49 -3.16
N PHE A 110 -29.15 -98.56 -2.84
CA PHE A 110 -29.80 -98.72 -1.52
C PHE A 110 -28.87 -99.10 -0.38
N SER A 111 -27.62 -99.42 -0.70
CA SER A 111 -26.55 -99.66 0.27
C SER A 111 -25.70 -98.41 0.53
N THR A 112 -25.92 -97.32 -0.21
CA THR A 112 -25.17 -96.06 -0.03
C THR A 112 -25.59 -95.30 1.24
N GLN A 113 -24.62 -94.66 1.89
CA GLN A 113 -24.82 -93.76 3.04
C GLN A 113 -24.51 -92.32 2.64
N GLY A 114 -25.12 -91.34 3.31
CA GLY A 114 -24.88 -89.91 3.08
C GLY A 114 -26.10 -89.14 2.59
N ALA A 115 -25.87 -87.94 2.05
CA ALA A 115 -26.92 -86.97 1.67
C ALA A 115 -27.88 -87.47 0.56
N HIS A 116 -27.52 -88.55 -0.12
CA HIS A 116 -28.31 -89.17 -1.20
C HIS A 116 -28.82 -90.58 -0.85
N ALA A 117 -28.63 -91.00 0.40
CA ALA A 117 -29.09 -92.29 0.88
C ALA A 117 -30.63 -92.42 0.75
N PRO A 118 -31.17 -93.59 0.38
CA PRO A 118 -32.61 -93.73 0.24
C PRO A 118 -33.35 -93.54 1.56
N ASN A 119 -34.45 -92.80 1.47
CA ASN A 119 -35.31 -92.50 2.60
C ASN A 119 -36.15 -93.72 3.02
N ALA A 120 -36.89 -93.57 4.13
CA ALA A 120 -37.70 -94.65 4.68
C ALA A 120 -38.76 -95.19 3.69
N ASN A 121 -39.40 -94.32 2.91
CA ASN A 121 -40.42 -94.69 1.93
C ASN A 121 -39.82 -95.46 0.76
N GLU A 122 -38.68 -95.00 0.26
CA GLU A 122 -37.93 -95.67 -0.81
C GLU A 122 -37.51 -97.08 -0.36
N ARG A 123 -36.97 -97.21 0.87
CA ARG A 123 -36.56 -98.50 1.43
C ARG A 123 -37.75 -99.44 1.60
N ALA A 124 -38.87 -98.94 2.09
CA ALA A 124 -40.10 -99.72 2.24
C ALA A 124 -40.65 -100.20 0.89
N ALA A 125 -40.62 -99.34 -0.13
CA ALA A 125 -41.08 -99.69 -1.47
C ALA A 125 -40.17 -100.75 -2.14
N LEU A 126 -38.84 -100.63 -2.02
CA LEU A 126 -37.92 -101.68 -2.50
C LEU A 126 -38.10 -103.00 -1.73
N ALA A 127 -38.26 -102.94 -0.41
CA ALA A 127 -38.52 -104.13 0.41
C ALA A 127 -39.81 -104.83 -0.01
N ARG A 128 -40.86 -104.08 -0.36
CA ARG A 128 -42.11 -104.63 -0.90
C ARG A 128 -41.89 -105.33 -2.24
N ILE A 129 -41.11 -104.73 -3.14
CA ILE A 129 -40.72 -105.37 -4.41
C ILE A 129 -40.01 -106.71 -4.15
N LYS A 130 -38.99 -106.71 -3.28
CA LYS A 130 -38.23 -107.93 -2.93
C LYS A 130 -39.09 -108.99 -2.25
N ALA A 131 -40.05 -108.60 -1.41
CA ALA A 131 -40.97 -109.53 -0.78
C ALA A 131 -41.91 -110.21 -1.80
N VAL A 132 -42.41 -109.45 -2.78
CA VAL A 132 -43.25 -110.02 -3.84
C VAL A 132 -42.42 -110.90 -4.77
N GLU A 133 -41.19 -110.51 -5.12
CA GLU A 133 -40.24 -111.35 -5.85
C GLU A 133 -40.03 -112.70 -5.16
N ALA A 134 -39.66 -112.68 -3.87
CA ALA A 134 -39.36 -113.89 -3.10
C ALA A 134 -40.55 -114.87 -3.01
N ARG A 135 -41.78 -114.35 -3.00
CA ARG A 135 -43.01 -115.16 -3.06
C ARG A 135 -43.30 -115.70 -4.46
N THR A 136 -42.92 -114.97 -5.51
CA THR A 136 -43.23 -115.32 -6.91
C THR A 136 -42.25 -116.36 -7.47
N MET A 137 -40.96 -116.28 -7.13
CA MET A 137 -39.93 -117.17 -7.70
C MET A 137 -40.16 -118.67 -7.46
N PRO A 138 -40.61 -119.13 -6.27
CA PRO A 138 -40.94 -120.54 -6.07
C PRO A 138 -42.07 -121.03 -6.98
N LEU A 139 -43.03 -120.16 -7.34
CA LEU A 139 -44.11 -120.50 -8.28
C LEU A 139 -43.56 -120.73 -9.68
N VAL A 140 -42.61 -119.88 -10.12
CA VAL A 140 -41.91 -120.04 -11.41
C VAL A 140 -41.23 -121.41 -11.48
N ALA A 141 -40.44 -121.76 -10.45
CA ALA A 141 -39.73 -123.04 -10.39
C ALA A 141 -40.70 -124.25 -10.40
N ARG A 142 -41.81 -124.17 -9.65
CA ARG A 142 -42.86 -125.21 -9.63
C ARG A 142 -43.54 -125.37 -10.99
N ILE A 143 -43.85 -124.28 -11.68
CA ILE A 143 -44.47 -124.32 -13.02
C ILE A 143 -43.52 -124.96 -14.03
N ILE A 144 -42.22 -124.60 -14.00
CA ILE A 144 -41.20 -125.23 -14.85
C ILE A 144 -41.11 -126.73 -14.56
N ALA A 145 -41.09 -127.13 -13.28
CA ALA A 145 -41.02 -128.53 -12.88
C ALA A 145 -42.23 -129.34 -13.37
N LEU A 146 -43.45 -128.82 -13.19
CA LEU A 146 -44.68 -129.45 -13.66
C LEU A 146 -44.71 -129.61 -15.18
N ARG A 147 -44.28 -128.58 -15.93
CA ARG A 147 -44.17 -128.68 -17.41
C ARG A 147 -43.13 -129.71 -17.82
N THR A 148 -41.98 -129.76 -17.15
CA THR A 148 -40.89 -130.69 -17.48
C THR A 148 -41.24 -132.14 -17.12
N SER A 149 -42.12 -132.37 -16.14
CA SER A 149 -42.63 -133.70 -15.79
C SER A 149 -43.82 -134.15 -16.65
N GLY A 150 -44.23 -133.37 -17.65
CA GLY A 150 -45.35 -133.68 -18.56
C GLY A 150 -46.74 -133.26 -18.06
N ASP A 151 -46.85 -132.59 -16.89
CA ASP A 151 -48.14 -132.13 -16.34
C ASP A 151 -48.49 -130.71 -16.85
N THR A 152 -49.01 -130.63 -18.06
CA THR A 152 -49.45 -129.38 -18.71
C THR A 152 -50.59 -128.70 -17.94
N ASP A 153 -51.59 -129.46 -17.53
CA ASP A 153 -52.80 -128.92 -16.90
C ASP A 153 -52.54 -128.43 -15.47
N GLY A 154 -51.71 -129.16 -14.71
CA GLY A 154 -51.21 -128.72 -13.41
C GLY A 154 -50.42 -127.41 -13.50
N ALA A 155 -49.49 -127.32 -14.45
CA ALA A 155 -48.72 -126.09 -14.69
C ALA A 155 -49.61 -124.90 -15.11
N ARG A 156 -50.58 -125.13 -16.00
CA ARG A 156 -51.51 -124.08 -16.45
C ARG A 156 -52.41 -123.58 -15.32
N ARG A 157 -52.93 -124.48 -14.47
CA ARG A 157 -53.72 -124.10 -13.29
C ARG A 157 -52.90 -123.27 -12.31
N LEU A 158 -51.69 -123.71 -11.97
CA LEU A 158 -50.79 -122.98 -11.07
C LEU A 158 -50.40 -121.61 -11.63
N MET A 159 -50.16 -121.53 -12.95
CA MET A 159 -49.88 -120.28 -13.64
C MET A 159 -51.05 -119.28 -13.54
N LEU A 160 -52.28 -119.74 -13.79
CA LEU A 160 -53.46 -118.86 -13.78
C LEU A 160 -53.93 -118.49 -12.38
N ALA A 161 -53.91 -119.44 -11.43
CA ALA A 161 -54.46 -119.25 -10.09
C ALA A 161 -53.52 -118.52 -9.14
N GLU A 162 -52.20 -118.79 -9.21
CA GLU A 162 -51.23 -118.25 -8.24
C GLU A 162 -50.20 -117.34 -8.90
N ALA A 163 -49.55 -117.77 -9.99
CA ALA A 163 -48.44 -117.00 -10.55
C ALA A 163 -48.90 -115.71 -11.25
N LYS A 164 -49.99 -115.72 -12.01
CA LYS A 164 -50.53 -114.52 -12.67
C LYS A 164 -50.85 -113.40 -11.65
N PRO A 165 -51.63 -113.64 -10.58
CA PRO A 165 -51.80 -112.64 -9.51
C PRO A 165 -50.48 -112.17 -8.89
N ALA A 166 -49.53 -113.09 -8.67
CA ALA A 166 -48.23 -112.74 -8.10
C ALA A 166 -47.40 -111.81 -9.01
N PHE A 167 -47.39 -112.04 -10.33
CA PHE A 167 -46.75 -111.13 -11.30
C PHE A 167 -47.47 -109.77 -11.41
N ILE A 168 -48.80 -109.74 -11.28
CA ILE A 168 -49.57 -108.48 -11.24
C ILE A 168 -49.18 -107.68 -9.99
N ASP A 169 -49.15 -108.32 -8.82
CA ASP A 169 -48.71 -107.70 -7.56
C ASP A 169 -47.27 -107.17 -7.68
N TRP A 170 -46.41 -107.91 -8.40
CA TRP A 170 -45.02 -107.53 -8.59
C TRP A 170 -44.90 -106.27 -9.45
N LEU A 171 -45.58 -106.24 -10.60
CA LEU A 171 -45.66 -105.05 -11.45
C LEU A 171 -46.25 -103.86 -10.70
N ALA A 172 -47.28 -104.07 -9.86
CA ALA A 172 -47.87 -103.03 -9.03
C ALA A 172 -46.88 -102.48 -7.98
N ALA A 173 -46.11 -103.35 -7.32
CA ALA A 173 -45.07 -102.92 -6.38
C ALA A 173 -43.97 -102.09 -7.06
N VAL A 174 -43.60 -102.46 -8.29
CA VAL A 174 -42.60 -101.73 -9.09
C VAL A 174 -43.15 -100.38 -9.57
N ASN A 175 -44.40 -100.33 -10.04
CA ASN A 175 -45.05 -99.07 -10.41
C ASN A 175 -45.15 -98.12 -9.22
N ALA A 176 -45.53 -98.61 -8.03
CA ALA A 176 -45.57 -97.79 -6.82
C ALA A 176 -44.20 -97.17 -6.47
N PHE A 177 -43.10 -97.88 -6.75
CA PHE A 177 -41.76 -97.34 -6.59
C PHE A 177 -41.42 -96.30 -7.66
N ILE A 178 -41.79 -96.54 -8.93
CA ILE A 178 -41.61 -95.56 -10.02
C ILE A 178 -42.37 -94.26 -9.72
N ASP A 179 -43.63 -94.36 -9.27
CA ASP A 179 -44.48 -93.22 -8.92
C ASP A 179 -43.91 -92.44 -7.72
N LEU A 180 -43.35 -93.16 -6.73
CA LEU A 180 -42.66 -92.54 -5.61
C LEU A 180 -41.46 -91.71 -6.09
N GLN A 181 -40.60 -92.27 -6.94
CA GLN A 181 -39.44 -91.57 -7.50
C GLN A 181 -39.85 -90.36 -8.35
N GLU A 182 -40.90 -90.48 -9.17
CA GLU A 182 -41.46 -89.37 -9.95
C GLU A 182 -41.94 -88.24 -9.01
N SER A 183 -42.70 -88.57 -7.97
CA SER A 183 -43.20 -87.57 -7.01
C SER A 183 -42.07 -86.82 -6.29
N MET A 184 -41.00 -87.53 -5.92
CA MET A 184 -39.81 -86.95 -5.30
C MET A 184 -39.04 -86.06 -6.28
N SER A 185 -38.91 -86.49 -7.55
CA SER A 185 -38.30 -85.71 -8.63
C SER A 185 -39.06 -84.41 -8.90
N GLN A 186 -40.40 -84.46 -8.92
CA GLN A 186 -41.26 -83.28 -9.07
C GLN A 186 -41.17 -82.33 -7.86
N ALA A 187 -41.09 -82.85 -6.64
CA ALA A 187 -40.95 -82.05 -5.43
C ALA A 187 -39.62 -81.27 -5.42
N GLU A 188 -38.49 -81.92 -5.71
CA GLU A 188 -37.18 -81.25 -5.82
C GLU A 188 -37.13 -80.28 -7.00
N SER A 189 -37.73 -80.61 -8.14
CA SER A 189 -37.86 -79.68 -9.28
C SER A 189 -38.67 -78.43 -8.92
N THR A 190 -39.73 -78.57 -8.12
CA THR A 190 -40.55 -77.45 -7.65
C THR A 190 -39.78 -76.57 -6.68
N LYS A 191 -39.00 -77.16 -5.78
CA LYS A 191 -38.10 -76.46 -4.84
C LYS A 191 -36.98 -75.70 -5.57
N ALA A 192 -36.37 -76.30 -6.59
CA ALA A 192 -35.39 -75.64 -7.43
C ALA A 192 -36.01 -74.43 -8.17
N ARG A 193 -37.19 -74.61 -8.78
CA ARG A 193 -37.91 -73.54 -9.49
C ARG A 193 -38.39 -72.41 -8.56
N SER A 194 -38.83 -72.71 -7.34
CA SER A 194 -39.23 -71.68 -6.37
C SER A 194 -38.02 -70.91 -5.85
N THR A 195 -36.91 -71.59 -5.59
CA THR A 195 -35.63 -70.98 -5.21
C THR A 195 -35.11 -70.06 -6.33
N ALA A 196 -35.16 -70.50 -7.59
CA ALA A 196 -34.77 -69.69 -8.74
C ALA A 196 -35.62 -68.43 -8.92
N ARG A 197 -36.96 -68.55 -8.81
CA ARG A 197 -37.86 -67.37 -8.88
C ARG A 197 -37.67 -66.41 -7.72
N GLY A 198 -37.54 -66.92 -6.49
CA GLY A 198 -37.24 -66.09 -5.31
C GLY A 198 -35.88 -65.40 -5.41
N PHE A 199 -34.87 -66.08 -5.97
CA PHE A 199 -33.56 -65.52 -6.24
C PHE A 199 -33.61 -64.33 -7.20
N GLN A 200 -34.31 -64.46 -8.34
CA GLN A 200 -34.45 -63.37 -9.32
C GLN A 200 -35.09 -62.11 -8.70
N ALA A 201 -36.20 -62.26 -7.98
CA ALA A 201 -36.89 -61.14 -7.34
C ALA A 201 -36.01 -60.47 -6.27
N PHE A 202 -35.34 -61.26 -5.43
CA PHE A 202 -34.46 -60.75 -4.38
C PHE A 202 -33.27 -59.96 -4.94
N MET A 203 -32.66 -60.45 -6.03
CA MET A 203 -31.55 -59.78 -6.69
C MET A 203 -31.94 -58.42 -7.28
N LEU A 204 -33.12 -58.32 -7.90
CA LEU A 204 -33.62 -57.06 -8.45
C LEU A 204 -33.89 -56.02 -7.35
N VAL A 205 -34.45 -56.43 -6.21
CA VAL A 205 -34.69 -55.54 -5.06
C VAL A 205 -33.37 -55.03 -4.47
N LEU A 206 -32.37 -55.91 -4.30
CA LEU A 206 -31.05 -55.50 -3.80
C LEU A 206 -30.34 -54.56 -4.77
N LEU A 207 -30.42 -54.81 -6.09
CA LEU A 207 -29.87 -53.92 -7.10
C LEU A 207 -30.51 -52.53 -7.05
N ALA A 208 -31.84 -52.47 -6.98
CA ALA A 208 -32.57 -51.21 -6.87
C ALA A 208 -32.19 -50.43 -5.59
N ALA A 209 -32.06 -51.12 -4.46
CA ALA A 209 -31.63 -50.52 -3.20
C ALA A 209 -30.19 -49.96 -3.28
N ALA A 210 -29.26 -50.68 -3.91
CA ALA A 210 -27.89 -50.22 -4.13
C ALA A 210 -27.83 -48.97 -5.01
N MET A 211 -28.60 -48.93 -6.10
CA MET A 211 -28.70 -47.75 -6.97
C MET A 211 -29.28 -46.54 -6.23
N ALA A 212 -30.35 -46.74 -5.44
CA ALA A 212 -30.97 -45.67 -4.67
C ALA A 212 -30.01 -45.08 -3.62
N ALA A 213 -29.29 -45.94 -2.89
CA ALA A 213 -28.27 -45.51 -1.94
C ALA A 213 -27.12 -44.75 -2.61
N GLY A 214 -26.65 -45.25 -3.77
CA GLY A 214 -25.61 -44.59 -4.58
C GLY A 214 -26.06 -43.20 -5.07
N ALA A 215 -27.28 -43.09 -5.60
CA ALA A 215 -27.85 -41.83 -6.07
C ALA A 215 -28.02 -40.81 -4.93
N LEU A 216 -28.50 -41.26 -3.76
CA LEU A 216 -28.64 -40.41 -2.58
C LEU A 216 -27.28 -39.87 -2.12
N LEU A 217 -26.27 -40.74 -2.02
CA LEU A 217 -24.91 -40.34 -1.64
C LEU A 217 -24.30 -39.37 -2.65
N ALA A 218 -24.47 -39.62 -3.96
CA ALA A 218 -24.03 -38.70 -5.00
C ALA A 218 -24.68 -37.32 -4.86
N MET A 219 -26.01 -37.24 -4.65
CA MET A 219 -26.70 -35.97 -4.41
C MET A 219 -26.21 -35.25 -3.16
N LEU A 220 -25.97 -35.97 -2.06
CA LEU A 220 -25.46 -35.39 -0.81
C LEU A 220 -24.04 -34.83 -0.98
N ILE A 221 -23.15 -35.58 -1.66
CA ILE A 221 -21.78 -35.14 -1.94
C ILE A 221 -21.81 -33.89 -2.83
N THR A 222 -22.53 -33.92 -3.95
CA THR A 222 -22.66 -32.79 -4.88
C THR A 222 -23.23 -31.55 -4.19
N ARG A 223 -24.28 -31.68 -3.38
CA ARG A 223 -24.81 -30.56 -2.58
C ARG A 223 -23.79 -30.03 -1.57
N SER A 224 -23.00 -30.91 -0.94
CA SER A 224 -22.01 -30.48 0.05
C SER A 224 -20.85 -29.72 -0.58
N ILE A 225 -20.37 -30.16 -1.75
CA ILE A 225 -19.30 -29.50 -2.52
C ILE A 225 -19.81 -28.16 -3.05
N GLY A 226 -21.02 -28.12 -3.63
CA GLY A 226 -21.61 -26.86 -4.11
C GLY A 226 -21.81 -25.82 -3.00
N ARG A 227 -22.16 -26.23 -1.77
CA ARG A 227 -22.21 -25.32 -0.62
C ARG A 227 -20.83 -24.82 -0.18
N ALA A 228 -19.82 -25.68 -0.17
CA ALA A 228 -18.45 -25.31 0.23
C ALA A 228 -17.79 -24.36 -0.78
N LEU A 229 -18.00 -24.59 -2.08
CA LEU A 229 -17.54 -23.70 -3.14
C LEU A 229 -18.35 -22.40 -3.21
N GLY A 230 -19.65 -22.47 -2.92
CA GLY A 230 -20.56 -21.32 -2.95
C GLY A 230 -21.12 -20.99 -4.34
N ALA A 231 -20.52 -21.56 -5.39
CA ALA A 231 -20.80 -21.40 -6.81
C ALA A 231 -20.37 -22.66 -7.56
N GLU A 232 -20.58 -22.72 -8.88
CA GLU A 232 -20.05 -23.82 -9.69
C GLU A 232 -18.50 -23.79 -9.72
N PRO A 233 -17.81 -24.95 -9.80
CA PRO A 233 -16.35 -25.00 -9.79
C PRO A 233 -15.69 -24.11 -10.86
N ASP A 234 -16.29 -24.04 -12.05
CA ASP A 234 -15.80 -23.21 -13.15
C ASP A 234 -15.96 -21.71 -12.86
N GLU A 235 -17.05 -21.29 -12.21
CA GLU A 235 -17.24 -19.89 -11.79
C GLU A 235 -16.20 -19.48 -10.73
N VAL A 236 -15.92 -20.35 -9.75
CA VAL A 236 -14.88 -20.11 -8.73
C VAL A 236 -13.50 -19.96 -9.39
N LYS A 237 -13.19 -20.83 -10.35
CA LYS A 237 -11.95 -20.78 -11.13
C LYS A 237 -11.86 -19.51 -11.96
N GLN A 238 -12.94 -19.10 -12.62
CA GLN A 238 -12.97 -17.89 -13.44
C GLN A 238 -12.70 -16.63 -12.61
N LEU A 239 -13.31 -16.51 -11.42
CA LEU A 239 -13.05 -15.37 -10.53
C LEU A 239 -11.60 -15.39 -10.02
N ALA A 240 -11.07 -16.55 -9.63
CA ALA A 240 -9.69 -16.66 -9.20
C ALA A 240 -8.70 -16.23 -10.30
N LEU A 241 -8.92 -16.69 -11.54
CA LEU A 241 -8.12 -16.29 -12.69
C LEU A 241 -8.31 -14.82 -13.08
N ALA A 242 -9.50 -14.25 -12.88
CA ALA A 242 -9.74 -12.83 -13.10
C ALA A 242 -8.94 -11.98 -12.10
N VAL A 243 -8.94 -12.35 -10.82
CA VAL A 243 -8.13 -11.67 -9.79
C VAL A 243 -6.62 -11.82 -10.07
N ASP A 244 -6.16 -12.98 -10.51
CA ASP A 244 -4.76 -13.23 -10.92
C ASP A 244 -4.32 -12.33 -12.09
N ARG A 245 -5.21 -12.09 -13.06
CA ARG A 245 -4.99 -11.14 -14.16
C ARG A 245 -5.20 -9.66 -13.78
N GLY A 246 -5.52 -9.38 -12.52
CA GLY A 246 -5.78 -8.02 -12.04
C GLY A 246 -7.16 -7.45 -12.44
N GLU A 247 -8.09 -8.27 -12.94
CA GLU A 247 -9.45 -7.84 -13.30
C GLU A 247 -10.34 -7.74 -12.05
N LEU A 248 -10.27 -6.61 -11.33
CA LEU A 248 -11.01 -6.37 -10.08
C LEU A 248 -12.40 -5.73 -10.30
N TYR A 249 -12.85 -5.61 -11.55
CA TYR A 249 -14.13 -5.00 -11.91
C TYR A 249 -15.31 -5.98 -11.87
N HIS A 250 -15.06 -7.28 -11.82
CA HIS A 250 -16.10 -8.30 -11.81
C HIS A 250 -16.88 -8.24 -10.50
N THR A 251 -18.10 -7.70 -10.55
CA THR A 251 -19.03 -7.75 -9.43
C THR A 251 -19.64 -9.15 -9.38
N VAL A 252 -19.16 -9.95 -8.43
CA VAL A 252 -19.85 -11.20 -8.09
C VAL A 252 -21.18 -10.80 -7.47
N ALA A 253 -22.25 -10.86 -8.25
CA ALA A 253 -23.61 -10.80 -7.73
C ALA A 253 -23.81 -12.04 -6.86
N LEU A 254 -23.37 -11.97 -5.60
CA LEU A 254 -23.65 -12.97 -4.58
C LEU A 254 -25.17 -12.99 -4.42
N ARG A 255 -25.82 -13.83 -5.22
CA ARG A 255 -27.26 -14.05 -5.24
C ARG A 255 -27.68 -14.31 -3.79
N ARG A 256 -28.36 -13.31 -3.21
CA ARG A 256 -29.01 -13.26 -1.90
C ARG A 256 -28.55 -14.34 -0.92
N VAL A 257 -27.59 -13.93 -0.08
CA VAL A 257 -26.99 -14.63 1.05
C VAL A 257 -27.98 -15.52 1.81
N GLU A 258 -27.95 -16.82 1.57
CA GLU A 258 -28.27 -17.81 2.60
C GLU A 258 -27.08 -17.88 3.56
N SER A 259 -27.36 -17.82 4.86
CA SER A 259 -26.40 -17.70 5.98
C SER A 259 -25.24 -18.71 5.97
N GLY A 260 -25.38 -19.83 5.25
CA GLY A 260 -24.34 -20.85 5.09
C GLY A 260 -23.27 -20.57 4.02
N ARG A 261 -23.47 -19.58 3.13
CA ARG A 261 -22.51 -19.26 2.03
C ARG A 261 -21.42 -18.26 2.39
N ARG A 262 -21.48 -17.62 3.57
CA ARG A 262 -20.46 -16.67 4.04
C ARG A 262 -19.08 -17.30 4.28
N GLN A 263 -19.01 -18.63 4.42
CA GLN A 263 -17.76 -19.38 4.58
C GLN A 263 -17.34 -20.11 3.30
N SER A 264 -17.95 -19.79 2.15
CA SER A 264 -17.61 -20.42 0.88
C SER A 264 -16.38 -19.79 0.24
N ILE A 265 -15.67 -20.56 -0.59
CA ILE A 265 -14.50 -20.07 -1.33
C ILE A 265 -14.88 -18.90 -2.24
N MET A 266 -16.04 -18.95 -2.91
CA MET A 266 -16.52 -17.84 -3.74
C MET A 266 -16.71 -16.55 -2.93
N ALA A 267 -17.29 -16.63 -1.73
CA ALA A 267 -17.48 -15.46 -0.88
C ALA A 267 -16.13 -14.87 -0.42
N ALA A 268 -15.17 -15.72 -0.04
CA ALA A 268 -13.83 -15.28 0.34
C ALA A 268 -13.06 -14.64 -0.83
N LEU A 269 -13.18 -15.19 -2.05
CA LEU A 269 -12.57 -14.60 -3.26
C LEU A 269 -13.23 -13.26 -3.63
N ALA A 270 -14.55 -13.14 -3.48
CA ALA A 270 -15.27 -11.89 -3.72
C ALA A 270 -14.87 -10.80 -2.70
N GLU A 271 -14.74 -11.16 -1.42
CA GLU A 271 -14.25 -10.26 -0.37
C GLU A 271 -12.80 -9.84 -0.61
N MET A 272 -11.92 -10.79 -0.96
CA MET A 272 -10.52 -10.52 -1.34
C MET A 272 -10.44 -9.56 -2.53
N SER A 273 -11.21 -9.80 -3.59
CA SER A 273 -11.30 -8.90 -4.76
C SER A 273 -11.80 -7.51 -4.36
N GLY A 274 -12.82 -7.43 -3.51
CA GLY A 274 -13.34 -6.17 -2.98
C GLY A 274 -12.31 -5.37 -2.18
N ASN A 275 -11.55 -6.04 -1.31
CA ASN A 275 -10.50 -5.42 -0.51
C ASN A 275 -9.33 -4.95 -1.39
N LEU A 276 -8.86 -5.80 -2.33
CA LEU A 276 -7.84 -5.43 -3.31
C LEU A 276 -8.28 -4.22 -4.13
N ARG A 277 -9.54 -4.18 -4.58
CA ARG A 277 -10.10 -3.05 -5.32
C ARG A 277 -10.07 -1.76 -4.50
N SER A 278 -10.41 -1.82 -3.20
CA SER A 278 -10.32 -0.66 -2.30
C SER A 278 -8.88 -0.18 -2.15
N THR A 279 -7.95 -1.09 -1.84
CA THR A 279 -6.54 -0.76 -1.66
C THR A 279 -5.92 -0.18 -2.93
N VAL A 280 -6.19 -0.77 -4.10
CA VAL A 280 -5.71 -0.26 -5.39
C VAL A 280 -6.29 1.14 -5.68
N SER A 281 -7.57 1.38 -5.35
CA SER A 281 -8.20 2.70 -5.50
C SER A 281 -7.53 3.73 -4.59
N GLU A 282 -7.35 3.41 -3.30
CA GLU A 282 -6.69 4.28 -2.33
C GLU A 282 -5.25 4.61 -2.74
N VAL A 283 -4.50 3.63 -3.26
CA VAL A 283 -3.15 3.86 -3.78
C VAL A 283 -3.16 4.74 -5.03
N ARG A 284 -4.11 4.58 -5.94
CA ARG A 284 -4.29 5.45 -7.11
C ARG A 284 -4.60 6.89 -6.69
N ASP A 285 -5.53 7.07 -5.77
CA ASP A 285 -5.93 8.39 -5.28
C ASP A 285 -4.78 9.06 -4.52
N ALA A 286 -4.04 8.30 -3.69
CA ALA A 286 -2.86 8.79 -3.01
C ALA A 286 -1.74 9.18 -4.00
N ALA A 287 -1.47 8.37 -5.03
CA ALA A 287 -0.47 8.69 -6.05
C ALA A 287 -0.86 9.93 -6.87
N ALA A 288 -2.14 10.08 -7.25
CA ALA A 288 -2.64 11.29 -7.90
C ALA A 288 -2.52 12.52 -6.98
N GLY A 289 -2.79 12.35 -5.68
CA GLY A 289 -2.59 13.37 -4.66
C GLY A 289 -1.12 13.82 -4.56
N VAL A 290 -0.19 12.87 -4.47
CA VAL A 290 1.27 13.16 -4.43
C VAL A 290 1.71 13.86 -5.71
N ALA A 291 1.25 13.43 -6.89
CA ALA A 291 1.59 14.07 -8.15
C ALA A 291 1.10 15.52 -8.22
N SER A 292 -0.14 15.78 -7.77
CA SER A 292 -0.73 17.13 -7.72
C SER A 292 0.01 18.04 -6.72
N ILE A 293 0.27 17.56 -5.50
CA ILE A 293 1.02 18.31 -4.49
C ILE A 293 2.43 18.59 -4.98
N SER A 294 3.11 17.61 -5.58
CA SER A 294 4.45 17.80 -6.12
C SER A 294 4.47 18.87 -7.22
N ALA A 295 3.48 18.91 -8.10
CA ALA A 295 3.36 19.97 -9.10
C ALA A 295 3.17 21.37 -8.48
N GLN A 296 2.37 21.47 -7.41
CA GLN A 296 2.20 22.72 -6.67
C GLN A 296 3.49 23.16 -5.97
N ILE A 297 4.22 22.22 -5.35
CA ILE A 297 5.52 22.51 -4.73
C ILE A 297 6.53 22.91 -5.80
N ALA A 298 6.56 22.26 -6.96
CA ALA A 298 7.46 22.65 -8.06
C ALA A 298 7.22 24.10 -8.51
N ALA A 299 5.96 24.50 -8.67
CA ALA A 299 5.61 25.87 -9.01
C ALA A 299 6.03 26.87 -7.91
N ALA A 300 5.76 26.55 -6.64
CA ALA A 300 6.18 27.37 -5.50
C ALA A 300 7.71 27.46 -5.37
N ASN A 301 8.43 26.38 -5.69
CA ASN A 301 9.88 26.35 -5.68
C ASN A 301 10.47 27.20 -6.83
N GLY A 302 9.80 27.24 -7.99
CA GLY A 302 10.14 28.16 -9.07
C GLY A 302 9.98 29.63 -8.67
N ASP A 303 8.89 29.97 -7.98
CA ASP A 303 8.70 31.33 -7.40
C ASP A 303 9.78 31.67 -6.37
N LEU A 304 10.13 30.73 -5.50
CA LEU A 304 11.20 30.91 -4.52
C LEU A 304 12.57 31.11 -5.19
N SER A 305 12.86 30.40 -6.28
CA SER A 305 14.06 30.60 -7.09
C SER A 305 14.13 32.03 -7.61
N ALA A 306 13.07 32.50 -8.28
CA ALA A 306 13.01 33.85 -8.84
C ALA A 306 13.21 34.92 -7.75
N ARG A 307 12.56 34.76 -6.59
CA ARG A 307 12.73 35.69 -5.47
C ARG A 307 14.14 35.64 -4.86
N THR A 308 14.79 34.48 -4.87
CA THR A 308 16.18 34.34 -4.39
C THR A 308 17.16 35.01 -5.36
N GLU A 309 16.93 34.90 -6.66
CA GLU A 309 17.68 35.61 -7.70
C GLU A 309 17.49 37.13 -7.59
N ASP A 310 16.25 37.61 -7.43
CA ASP A 310 15.96 39.04 -7.22
C ASP A 310 16.62 39.57 -5.93
N GLN A 311 16.62 38.76 -4.87
CA GLN A 311 17.28 39.10 -3.61
C GLN A 311 18.80 39.17 -3.78
N ALA A 312 19.41 38.25 -4.53
CA ALA A 312 20.83 38.28 -4.84
C ALA A 312 21.20 39.56 -5.63
N ALA A 313 20.42 39.91 -6.65
CA ALA A 313 20.62 41.14 -7.42
C ALA A 313 20.48 42.39 -6.54
N SER A 314 19.49 42.42 -5.65
CA SER A 314 19.28 43.53 -4.70
C SER A 314 20.43 43.65 -3.69
N LEU A 315 20.99 42.52 -3.24
CA LEU A 315 22.16 42.50 -2.35
C LEU A 315 23.41 43.01 -3.07
N GLU A 316 23.61 42.66 -4.35
CA GLU A 316 24.72 43.15 -5.16
C GLU A 316 24.66 44.67 -5.35
N GLU A 317 23.48 45.22 -5.68
CA GLU A 317 23.26 46.66 -5.78
C GLU A 317 23.48 47.37 -4.43
N THR A 318 22.98 46.78 -3.34
CA THR A 318 23.18 47.30 -1.99
C THR A 318 24.66 47.30 -1.59
N ALA A 319 25.39 46.22 -1.88
CA ALA A 319 26.82 46.12 -1.60
C ALA A 319 27.61 47.20 -2.35
N SER A 320 27.33 47.38 -3.64
CA SER A 320 27.93 48.44 -4.48
C SER A 320 27.63 49.85 -3.93
N ALA A 321 26.38 50.11 -3.54
CA ALA A 321 26.00 51.37 -2.91
C ALA A 321 26.74 51.60 -1.58
N MET A 322 26.94 50.54 -0.78
CA MET A 322 27.70 50.60 0.47
C MET A 322 29.20 50.83 0.25
N GLU A 323 29.80 50.27 -0.80
CA GLU A 323 31.18 50.58 -1.18
C GLU A 323 31.35 52.05 -1.55
N GLN A 324 30.41 52.60 -2.34
CA GLN A 324 30.42 54.01 -2.71
C GLN A 324 30.21 54.92 -1.48
N LEU A 325 29.31 54.55 -0.56
CA LEU A 325 29.12 55.26 0.71
C LEU A 325 30.39 55.22 1.58
N THR A 326 31.04 54.05 1.69
CA THR A 326 32.29 53.89 2.43
C THR A 326 33.37 54.81 1.86
N ALA A 327 33.51 54.86 0.54
CA ALA A 327 34.45 55.75 -0.14
C ALA A 327 34.16 57.22 0.16
N THR A 328 32.88 57.61 0.13
CA THR A 328 32.46 59.00 0.39
C THR A 328 32.71 59.40 1.85
N VAL A 329 32.40 58.53 2.82
CA VAL A 329 32.67 58.78 4.25
C VAL A 329 34.17 58.88 4.53
N LYS A 330 34.99 58.02 3.93
CA LYS A 330 36.45 58.08 4.04
C LYS A 330 37.01 59.37 3.43
N GLN A 331 36.45 59.81 2.31
CA GLN A 331 36.81 61.08 1.69
C GLN A 331 36.40 62.27 2.58
N ASN A 332 35.24 62.22 3.23
CA ASN A 332 34.79 63.27 4.17
C ASN A 332 35.69 63.37 5.40
N ASP A 333 36.12 62.25 5.99
CA ASP A 333 37.10 62.26 7.08
C ASP A 333 38.43 62.89 6.64
N GLY A 334 38.92 62.53 5.44
CA GLY A 334 40.10 63.14 4.83
C GLY A 334 39.96 64.66 4.66
N HIS A 335 38.86 65.10 4.06
CA HIS A 335 38.55 66.52 3.84
C HIS A 335 38.42 67.30 5.16
N ALA A 336 37.78 66.71 6.17
CA ALA A 336 37.67 67.33 7.49
C ALA A 336 39.05 67.52 8.16
N ARG A 337 39.94 66.53 8.05
CA ARG A 337 41.33 66.64 8.55
C ARG A 337 42.13 67.70 7.80
N GLU A 338 42.03 67.76 6.49
CA GLU A 338 42.70 68.77 5.67
C GLU A 338 42.18 70.18 6.00
N ALA A 339 40.85 70.35 6.09
CA ALA A 339 40.23 71.61 6.48
C ALA A 339 40.62 72.05 7.90
N ASN A 340 40.72 71.12 8.85
CA ASN A 340 41.21 71.40 10.21
C ASN A 340 42.65 71.92 10.18
N GLN A 341 43.54 71.30 9.39
CA GLN A 341 44.91 71.77 9.23
C GLN A 341 44.98 73.15 8.58
N LEU A 342 44.17 73.40 7.54
CA LEU A 342 44.11 74.69 6.88
C LEU A 342 43.60 75.79 7.82
N ALA A 343 42.57 75.49 8.62
CA ALA A 343 42.03 76.38 9.63
C ALA A 343 43.10 76.71 10.70
N ARG A 344 43.84 75.73 11.21
CA ARG A 344 44.95 75.97 12.14
C ARG A 344 46.01 76.91 11.55
N ASN A 345 46.43 76.67 10.32
CA ASN A 345 47.39 77.53 9.63
C ASN A 345 46.85 78.97 9.46
N ALA A 346 45.57 79.12 9.11
CA ALA A 346 44.93 80.43 9.00
C ALA A 346 44.83 81.15 10.35
N SER A 347 44.56 80.42 11.44
CA SER A 347 44.56 80.94 12.81
C SER A 347 45.95 81.47 13.20
N ASP A 348 47.01 80.73 12.87
CA ASP A 348 48.38 81.13 13.17
C ASP A 348 48.80 82.38 12.37
N ILE A 349 48.41 82.48 11.10
CA ILE A 349 48.62 83.68 10.27
C ILE A 349 47.85 84.88 10.86
N ALA A 350 46.60 84.69 11.28
CA ALA A 350 45.81 85.75 11.88
C ALA A 350 46.40 86.24 13.22
N LYS A 351 46.91 85.32 14.06
CA LYS A 351 47.64 85.67 15.30
C LYS A 351 48.91 86.48 15.01
N GLN A 352 49.69 86.07 14.01
CA GLN A 352 50.86 86.85 13.58
C GLN A 352 50.46 88.23 13.04
N GLY A 353 49.37 88.31 12.28
CA GLY A 353 48.80 89.57 11.81
C GLY A 353 48.39 90.50 12.96
N GLY A 354 47.75 89.95 14.00
CA GLY A 354 47.42 90.68 15.23
C GLY A 354 48.66 91.24 15.92
N ALA A 355 49.72 90.44 16.09
CA ALA A 355 50.97 90.89 16.70
C ALA A 355 51.65 92.03 15.92
N ILE A 356 51.60 92.00 14.58
CA ILE A 356 52.12 93.10 13.74
C ILE A 356 51.26 94.36 13.90
N VAL A 357 49.94 94.21 14.00
CA VAL A 357 49.03 95.33 14.24
C VAL A 357 49.33 95.99 15.60
N ASP A 358 49.55 95.20 16.65
CA ASP A 358 49.95 95.70 17.97
C ASP A 358 51.26 96.51 17.90
N GLU A 359 52.27 96.03 17.17
CA GLU A 359 53.53 96.75 16.95
C GLU A 359 53.33 98.10 16.21
N VAL A 360 52.38 98.14 15.28
CA VAL A 360 52.00 99.39 14.58
C VAL A 360 51.27 100.35 15.53
N VAL A 361 50.39 99.88 16.40
CA VAL A 361 49.73 100.70 17.43
C VAL A 361 50.77 101.34 18.35
N ASP A 362 51.73 100.54 18.85
CA ASP A 362 52.83 101.02 19.70
C ASP A 362 53.67 102.10 18.98
N THR A 363 53.97 101.89 17.70
CA THR A 363 54.70 102.86 16.88
C THR A 363 53.91 104.15 16.69
N MET A 364 52.60 104.07 16.41
CA MET A 364 51.73 105.25 16.29
C MET A 364 51.62 106.02 17.61
N ALA A 365 51.56 105.32 18.75
CA ALA A 365 51.56 105.94 20.07
C ALA A 365 52.89 106.68 20.36
N ALA A 366 54.01 106.09 19.97
CA ALA A 366 55.33 106.72 20.06
C ALA A 366 55.43 107.97 19.15
N ILE A 367 54.91 107.90 17.92
CA ILE A 367 54.85 109.04 16.99
C ILE A 367 53.95 110.15 17.56
N ASN A 368 52.77 109.83 18.09
CA ASN A 368 51.87 110.81 18.71
C ASN A 368 52.58 111.53 19.88
N THR A 369 53.23 110.75 20.75
CA THR A 369 54.02 111.30 21.88
C THR A 369 55.15 112.20 21.40
N SER A 370 55.88 111.82 20.35
CA SER A 370 56.95 112.63 19.76
C SER A 370 56.42 113.91 19.12
N SER A 371 55.31 113.83 18.39
CA SER A 371 54.65 114.98 17.77
C SER A 371 54.17 115.99 18.80
N ARG A 372 53.59 115.54 19.93
CA ARG A 372 53.21 116.44 21.04
C ARG A 372 54.42 117.18 21.64
N LYS A 373 55.54 116.48 21.84
CA LYS A 373 56.79 117.14 22.27
C LYS A 373 57.26 118.20 21.27
N ILE A 374 57.11 117.96 19.98
CA ILE A 374 57.42 118.97 18.94
C ILE A 374 56.49 120.18 19.08
N VAL A 375 55.18 119.98 19.28
CA VAL A 375 54.24 121.10 19.53
C VAL A 375 54.68 121.95 20.73
N ASP A 376 55.11 121.31 21.83
CA ASP A 376 55.60 122.01 23.02
C ASP A 376 56.87 122.84 22.70
N ILE A 377 57.83 122.26 21.97
CA ILE A 377 59.06 122.95 21.54
C ILE A 377 58.73 124.15 20.63
N ILE A 378 57.82 123.97 19.68
CA ILE A 378 57.37 125.05 18.80
C ILE A 378 56.68 126.16 19.60
N GLY A 379 55.92 125.81 20.64
CA GLY A 379 55.36 126.77 21.58
C GLY A 379 56.43 127.60 22.31
N VAL A 380 57.54 126.97 22.71
CA VAL A 380 58.70 127.70 23.28
C VAL A 380 59.35 128.60 22.24
N ILE A 381 59.53 128.15 20.98
CA ILE A 381 60.11 128.95 19.90
C ILE A 381 59.25 130.18 19.57
N ASP A 382 57.92 130.03 19.50
CA ASP A 382 57.00 131.15 19.32
C ASP A 382 57.08 132.13 20.51
N GLY A 383 57.22 131.60 21.74
CA GLY A 383 57.49 132.41 22.94
C GLY A 383 58.81 133.20 22.85
N ILE A 384 59.89 132.58 22.37
CA ILE A 384 61.19 133.24 22.15
C ILE A 384 61.08 134.30 21.06
N ALA A 385 60.38 134.01 19.95
CA ALA A 385 60.14 134.96 18.87
C ALA A 385 59.34 136.17 19.37
N PHE A 386 58.31 135.96 20.19
CA PHE A 386 57.54 137.03 20.83
C PHE A 386 58.43 137.88 21.76
N GLN A 387 59.21 137.24 22.65
CA GLN A 387 60.15 137.95 23.53
C GLN A 387 61.17 138.76 22.72
N THR A 388 61.72 138.20 21.66
CA THR A 388 62.69 138.86 20.77
C THR A 388 62.06 140.05 20.04
N ASN A 389 60.81 139.93 19.59
CA ASN A 389 60.05 141.02 18.98
C ASN A 389 59.81 142.19 19.97
N ILE A 390 59.54 141.89 21.25
CA ILE A 390 59.40 142.92 22.31
C ILE A 390 60.76 143.57 22.63
N LEU A 391 61.83 142.78 22.76
CA LEU A 391 63.20 143.28 22.96
C LEU A 391 63.64 144.21 21.81
N ALA A 392 63.38 143.80 20.57
CA ALA A 392 63.70 144.57 19.38
C ALA A 392 62.86 145.86 19.27
N LEU A 393 61.59 145.82 19.65
CA LEU A 393 60.76 147.03 19.76
C LEU A 393 61.31 147.99 20.81
N ASN A 394 61.66 147.51 22.01
CA ASN A 394 62.26 148.31 23.06
C ASN A 394 63.59 148.93 22.61
N ALA A 395 64.43 148.16 21.91
CA ALA A 395 65.69 148.64 21.34
C ALA A 395 65.47 149.69 20.24
N ALA A 396 64.46 149.52 19.37
CA ALA A 396 64.12 150.50 18.34
C ALA A 396 63.61 151.83 18.95
N VAL A 397 62.84 151.76 20.04
CA VAL A 397 62.37 152.93 20.80
C VAL A 397 63.56 153.67 21.44
N GLU A 398 64.48 152.96 22.09
CA GLU A 398 65.66 153.59 22.72
C GLU A 398 66.64 154.16 21.66
N ALA A 399 66.78 153.49 20.51
CA ALA A 399 67.55 154.00 19.38
C ALA A 399 66.94 155.29 18.77
N ALA A 400 65.60 155.38 18.68
CA ALA A 400 64.92 156.62 18.28
C ALA A 400 65.12 157.76 19.30
N ARG A 401 65.25 157.41 20.59
CA ARG A 401 65.51 158.35 21.69
C ARG A 401 66.92 158.95 21.67
N ALA A 402 67.89 158.22 21.11
CA ALA A 402 69.28 158.65 20.96
C ALA A 402 69.55 159.56 19.72
N GLY A 403 68.53 159.87 18.90
CA GLY A 403 68.66 160.78 17.76
C GLY A 403 69.59 160.27 16.65
N GLU A 404 70.39 161.15 16.04
CA GLU A 404 71.28 160.79 14.90
C GLU A 404 72.33 159.71 15.26
N GLN A 405 72.75 159.61 16.53
CA GLN A 405 73.73 158.61 16.99
C GLN A 405 73.13 157.19 17.06
N GLY A 406 71.80 157.06 17.13
CA GLY A 406 71.08 155.79 17.24
C GLY A 406 70.67 155.17 15.90
N ARG A 407 70.88 155.84 14.76
CA ARG A 407 70.40 155.39 13.44
C ARG A 407 70.82 153.97 13.06
N GLY A 408 72.09 153.61 13.29
CA GLY A 408 72.59 152.26 13.01
C GLY A 408 71.93 151.20 13.88
N PHE A 409 71.71 151.51 15.16
CA PHE A 409 71.00 150.62 16.09
C PHE A 409 69.52 150.46 15.76
N ALA A 410 68.85 151.52 15.30
CA ALA A 410 67.44 151.48 14.91
C ALA A 410 67.19 150.55 13.70
N VAL A 411 68.11 150.54 12.72
CA VAL A 411 68.06 149.63 11.57
C VAL A 411 68.24 148.18 12.02
N VAL A 412 69.24 147.90 12.87
CA VAL A 412 69.45 146.56 13.43
C VAL A 412 68.24 146.11 14.25
N ALA A 413 67.67 146.98 15.08
CA ALA A 413 66.49 146.67 15.88
C ALA A 413 65.27 146.35 15.01
N THR A 414 65.08 147.05 13.89
CA THR A 414 64.00 146.76 12.93
C THR A 414 64.24 145.44 12.20
N GLU A 415 65.48 145.13 11.83
CA GLU A 415 65.83 143.85 11.19
C GLU A 415 65.63 142.67 12.14
N VAL A 416 66.06 142.80 13.41
CA VAL A 416 65.82 141.79 14.47
C VAL A 416 64.32 141.61 14.71
N ARG A 417 63.54 142.70 14.69
CA ARG A 417 62.08 142.65 14.83
C ARG A 417 61.43 141.91 13.66
N ASN A 418 61.86 142.18 12.42
CA ASN A 418 61.36 141.51 11.23
C ASN A 418 61.70 140.02 11.27
N LEU A 419 62.93 139.66 11.68
CA LEU A 419 63.36 138.28 11.86
C LEU A 419 62.53 137.56 12.94
N ALA A 420 62.20 138.24 14.04
CA ALA A 420 61.35 137.71 15.09
C ALA A 420 59.90 137.46 14.60
N GLN A 421 59.32 138.40 13.84
CA GLN A 421 58.00 138.22 13.22
C GLN A 421 57.99 137.07 12.19
N ARG A 422 59.04 136.95 11.38
CA ARG A 422 59.21 135.81 10.45
C ARG A 422 59.35 134.48 11.19
N SER A 423 60.07 134.46 12.31
CA SER A 423 60.24 133.27 13.15
C SER A 423 58.91 132.85 13.80
N ALA A 424 58.12 133.80 14.30
CA ALA A 424 56.79 133.53 14.85
C ALA A 424 55.81 133.00 13.77
N ALA A 425 55.83 133.59 12.57
CA ALA A 425 55.02 133.11 11.45
C ALA A 425 55.40 131.67 11.03
N ALA A 426 56.69 131.38 10.90
CA ALA A 426 57.18 130.03 10.61
C ALA A 426 56.85 129.03 11.72
N ALA A 427 57.01 129.42 12.99
CA ALA A 427 56.64 128.58 14.13
C ALA A 427 55.14 128.24 14.12
N LYS A 428 54.27 129.21 13.81
CA LYS A 428 52.82 128.98 13.69
C LYS A 428 52.46 128.05 12.53
N GLU A 429 53.13 128.18 11.39
CA GLU A 429 52.94 127.30 10.22
C GLU A 429 53.39 125.86 10.52
N ILE A 430 54.55 125.68 11.17
CA ILE A 430 55.02 124.37 11.64
C ILE A 430 54.02 123.78 12.65
N LYS A 431 53.53 124.59 13.61
CA LYS A 431 52.52 124.14 14.57
C LYS A 431 51.27 123.59 13.88
N GLN A 432 50.74 124.31 12.89
CA GLN A 432 49.58 123.84 12.12
C GLN A 432 49.84 122.51 11.38
N LEU A 433 51.02 122.35 10.78
CA LEU A 433 51.40 121.10 10.10
C LEU A 433 51.56 119.93 11.09
N ILE A 434 52.12 120.18 12.28
CA ILE A 434 52.26 119.15 13.32
C ILE A 434 50.90 118.81 13.93
N ASP A 435 50.04 119.80 14.21
CA ASP A 435 48.67 119.55 14.69
C ASP A 435 47.87 118.71 13.68
N ALA A 436 47.99 119.01 12.38
CA ALA A 436 47.41 118.18 11.33
C ALA A 436 47.99 116.75 11.31
N SER A 437 49.29 116.61 11.53
CA SER A 437 49.96 115.30 11.61
C SER A 437 49.51 114.50 12.84
N VAL A 438 49.33 115.14 14.01
CA VAL A 438 48.77 114.50 15.22
C VAL A 438 47.37 113.97 14.95
N ASN A 439 46.49 114.77 14.33
CA ASN A 439 45.14 114.33 13.96
C ASN A 439 45.17 113.13 12.98
N ASN A 440 46.08 113.14 12.01
CA ASN A 440 46.26 112.02 11.08
C ASN A 440 46.75 110.75 11.79
N VAL A 441 47.67 110.89 12.75
CA VAL A 441 48.15 109.76 13.57
C VAL A 441 47.03 109.22 14.45
N GLU A 442 46.24 110.07 15.11
CA GLU A 442 45.09 109.62 15.94
C GLU A 442 44.04 108.87 15.10
N ASN A 443 43.73 109.36 13.89
CA ASN A 443 42.87 108.64 12.96
C ASN A 443 43.49 107.31 12.50
N GLY A 444 44.79 107.29 12.25
CA GLY A 444 45.55 106.08 11.93
C GLY A 444 45.49 105.05 13.05
N THR A 445 45.75 105.46 14.30
CA THR A 445 45.65 104.60 15.49
C THR A 445 44.28 103.94 15.58
N ARG A 446 43.19 104.70 15.46
CA ARG A 446 41.83 104.14 15.48
C ARG A 446 41.56 103.11 14.38
N LEU A 447 42.08 103.33 13.18
CA LEU A 447 41.92 102.38 12.07
C LEU A 447 42.69 101.08 12.33
N VAL A 448 43.88 101.19 12.90
CA VAL A 448 44.75 100.06 13.24
C VAL A 448 44.18 99.28 14.42
N GLU A 449 43.67 99.93 15.48
CA GLU A 449 42.96 99.27 16.60
C GLU A 449 41.77 98.45 16.09
N ARG A 450 40.96 99.02 15.20
CA ARG A 450 39.83 98.31 14.59
C ARG A 450 40.29 97.14 13.72
N ALA A 451 41.43 97.25 13.04
CA ALA A 451 42.03 96.13 12.33
C ALA A 451 42.46 95.02 13.29
N GLY A 452 42.98 95.36 14.47
CA GLY A 452 43.35 94.42 15.54
C GLY A 452 42.14 93.66 16.06
N GLU A 453 41.05 94.35 16.43
CA GLU A 453 39.78 93.73 16.83
C GLU A 453 39.24 92.78 15.75
N THR A 454 39.39 93.13 14.47
CA THR A 454 38.96 92.29 13.35
C THR A 454 39.83 91.02 13.25
N MET A 455 41.12 91.09 13.53
CA MET A 455 42.00 89.91 13.57
C MET A 455 41.62 88.96 14.71
N GLU A 456 41.28 89.48 15.90
CA GLU A 456 40.78 88.64 17.01
C GLU A 456 39.48 87.92 16.64
N GLN A 457 38.56 88.61 15.97
CA GLN A 457 37.31 88.00 15.49
C GLN A 457 37.56 86.90 14.44
N ILE A 458 38.55 87.10 13.55
CA ILE A 458 38.97 86.08 12.58
C ILE A 458 39.51 84.85 13.33
N VAL A 459 40.40 85.03 14.31
CA VAL A 459 40.94 83.91 15.11
C VAL A 459 39.81 83.14 15.79
N ALA A 460 38.84 83.82 16.40
CA ALA A 460 37.69 83.19 17.05
C ALA A 460 36.82 82.39 16.06
N SER A 461 36.54 82.97 14.88
CA SER A 461 35.74 82.30 13.83
C SER A 461 36.46 81.07 13.26
N VAL A 462 37.78 81.16 13.05
CA VAL A 462 38.59 80.04 12.57
C VAL A 462 38.68 78.92 13.62
N GLN A 463 38.72 79.26 14.91
CA GLN A 463 38.63 78.27 15.98
C GLN A 463 37.29 77.50 15.91
N GLN A 464 36.19 78.20 15.69
CA GLN A 464 34.87 77.58 15.54
C GLN A 464 34.80 76.63 14.33
N VAL A 465 35.43 76.98 13.21
CA VAL A 465 35.59 76.07 12.06
C VAL A 465 36.39 74.83 12.43
N THR A 466 37.46 74.99 13.20
CA THR A 466 38.32 73.89 13.67
C THR A 466 37.53 72.89 14.53
N ASP A 467 36.67 73.40 15.41
CA ASP A 467 35.83 72.57 16.29
C ASP A 467 34.80 71.78 15.46
N VAL A 468 34.12 72.42 14.51
CA VAL A 468 33.16 71.76 13.59
C VAL A 468 33.86 70.69 12.75
N MET A 469 35.06 70.94 12.25
CA MET A 469 35.82 69.93 11.50
C MET A 469 36.21 68.72 12.39
N GLY A 470 36.47 68.95 13.69
CA GLY A 470 36.70 67.88 14.66
C GLY A 470 35.45 67.02 14.90
N GLU A 471 34.28 67.63 14.99
CA GLU A 471 33.00 66.93 15.08
C GLU A 471 32.69 66.12 13.80
N ILE A 472 32.92 66.70 12.62
CA ILE A 472 32.71 65.99 11.34
C ILE A 472 33.63 64.78 11.20
N SER A 473 34.92 64.90 11.58
CA SER A 473 35.85 63.77 11.56
C SER A 473 35.41 62.66 12.52
N SER A 474 34.99 63.03 13.74
CA SER A 474 34.47 62.06 14.72
C SER A 474 33.21 61.35 14.23
N ALA A 475 32.24 62.11 13.68
CA ALA A 475 31.02 61.56 13.11
C ALA A 475 31.28 60.68 11.88
N SER A 476 32.22 61.06 11.02
CA SER A 476 32.63 60.27 9.85
C SER A 476 33.31 58.96 10.28
N HIS A 477 34.10 58.99 11.36
CA HIS A 477 34.69 57.78 11.92
C HIS A 477 33.63 56.81 12.47
N GLU A 478 32.64 57.33 13.22
CA GLU A 478 31.53 56.52 13.72
C GLU A 478 30.67 55.95 12.57
N GLN A 479 30.40 56.74 11.53
CA GLN A 479 29.73 56.27 10.32
C GLN A 479 30.50 55.14 9.65
N SER A 480 31.84 55.22 9.57
CA SER A 480 32.67 54.16 9.00
C SER A 480 32.53 52.85 9.78
N LEU A 481 32.51 52.91 11.11
CA LEU A 481 32.30 51.72 11.95
C LEU A 481 30.88 51.14 11.78
N GLY A 482 29.86 52.01 11.68
CA GLY A 482 28.50 51.59 11.40
C GLY A 482 28.37 50.91 10.03
N ILE A 483 29.06 51.43 9.01
CA ILE A 483 29.10 50.84 7.67
C ILE A 483 29.79 49.47 7.68
N GLU A 484 30.87 49.27 8.44
CA GLU A 484 31.50 47.95 8.58
C GLU A 484 30.55 46.90 9.14
N GLU A 485 29.73 47.24 10.14
CA GLU A 485 28.71 46.33 10.67
C GLU A 485 27.61 46.01 9.64
N VAL A 486 27.16 47.02 8.88
CA VAL A 486 26.22 46.80 7.77
C VAL A 486 26.84 45.88 6.71
N HIS A 487 28.13 46.04 6.40
CA HIS A 487 28.82 45.18 5.44
C HIS A 487 28.88 43.72 5.91
N LYS A 488 29.14 43.48 7.20
CA LYS A 488 29.07 42.12 7.79
C LYS A 488 27.66 41.54 7.68
N ALA A 489 26.62 42.34 7.90
CA ALA A 489 25.24 41.89 7.77
C ALA A 489 24.87 41.53 6.32
N ILE A 490 25.33 42.32 5.34
CA ILE A 490 25.16 42.04 3.91
C ILE A 490 25.86 40.74 3.52
N ALA A 491 27.10 40.52 3.99
CA ALA A 491 27.82 39.27 3.73
C ALA A 491 27.10 38.03 4.30
N LEU A 492 26.50 38.15 5.49
CA LEU A 492 25.68 37.10 6.07
C LEU A 492 24.39 36.86 5.25
N MET A 493 23.74 37.93 4.79
CA MET A 493 22.57 37.82 3.91
C MET A 493 22.90 37.16 2.58
N ASP A 494 24.06 37.45 1.98
CA ASP A 494 24.54 36.79 0.77
C ASP A 494 24.75 35.29 1.01
N GLN A 495 25.40 34.91 2.11
CA GLN A 495 25.57 33.50 2.48
C GLN A 495 24.22 32.77 2.62
N VAL A 496 23.25 33.38 3.28
CA VAL A 496 21.89 32.80 3.40
C VAL A 496 21.19 32.73 2.05
N THR A 497 21.39 33.72 1.17
CA THR A 497 20.81 33.76 -0.18
C THR A 497 21.38 32.62 -1.04
N GLN A 498 22.70 32.39 -0.99
CA GLN A 498 23.34 31.26 -1.66
C GLN A 498 22.86 29.91 -1.08
N GLN A 499 22.69 29.83 0.24
CA GLN A 499 22.14 28.62 0.88
C GLN A 499 20.69 28.37 0.44
N ASN A 500 19.88 29.42 0.32
CA ASN A 500 18.51 29.32 -0.20
C ASN A 500 18.50 28.83 -1.65
N ALA A 501 19.40 29.34 -2.50
CA ALA A 501 19.53 28.86 -3.88
C ALA A 501 19.87 27.35 -3.93
N ALA A 502 20.81 26.89 -3.10
CA ALA A 502 21.15 25.47 -2.98
C ALA A 502 19.96 24.63 -2.47
N LEU A 503 19.21 25.14 -1.48
CA LEU A 503 18.01 24.48 -0.96
C LEU A 503 16.90 24.40 -2.02
N VAL A 504 16.74 25.44 -2.85
CA VAL A 504 15.80 25.46 -3.96
C VAL A 504 16.16 24.39 -4.99
N GLU A 505 17.43 24.24 -5.36
CA GLU A 505 17.86 23.15 -6.26
C GLU A 505 17.58 21.77 -5.66
N GLN A 506 17.95 21.56 -4.39
CA GLN A 506 17.72 20.30 -3.68
C GLN A 506 16.22 19.97 -3.57
N ALA A 507 15.39 20.96 -3.25
CA ALA A 507 13.94 20.82 -3.19
C ALA A 507 13.36 20.48 -4.58
N GLY A 508 13.87 21.12 -5.64
CA GLY A 508 13.49 20.82 -7.02
C GLY A 508 13.77 19.37 -7.39
N ALA A 509 14.96 18.86 -7.08
CA ALA A 509 15.33 17.47 -7.31
C ALA A 509 14.45 16.49 -6.50
N ALA A 510 14.18 16.79 -5.23
CA ALA A 510 13.32 15.97 -4.38
C ALA A 510 11.88 15.91 -4.90
N VAL A 511 11.34 17.04 -5.35
CA VAL A 511 10.00 17.13 -5.96
C VAL A 511 9.92 16.35 -7.26
N GLY A 512 10.96 16.42 -8.10
CA GLY A 512 11.07 15.58 -9.30
C GLY A 512 11.01 14.08 -8.96
N SER A 513 11.78 13.64 -7.96
CA SER A 513 11.75 12.25 -7.49
C SER A 513 10.38 11.82 -6.94
N LEU A 514 9.65 12.71 -6.25
CA LEU A 514 8.29 12.42 -5.76
C LEU A 514 7.30 12.25 -6.92
N GLN A 515 7.44 13.06 -7.98
CA GLN A 515 6.60 12.94 -9.17
C GLN A 515 6.86 11.65 -9.94
N ASP A 516 8.13 11.25 -10.08
CA ASP A 516 8.51 9.96 -10.65
C ASP A 516 7.99 8.79 -9.81
N GLN A 517 8.09 8.87 -8.47
CA GLN A 517 7.58 7.84 -7.58
C GLN A 517 6.05 7.70 -7.68
N ALA A 518 5.33 8.81 -7.80
CA ALA A 518 3.88 8.81 -7.99
C ALA A 518 3.47 8.20 -9.35
N LEU A 519 4.21 8.49 -10.42
CA LEU A 519 4.02 7.85 -11.73
C LEU A 519 4.30 6.35 -11.65
N HIS A 520 5.40 5.95 -11.01
CA HIS A 520 5.76 4.55 -10.84
C HIS A 520 4.70 3.79 -10.02
N LEU A 521 4.18 4.37 -8.94
CA LEU A 521 3.06 3.79 -8.18
C LEU A 521 1.81 3.64 -9.04
N THR A 522 1.44 4.68 -9.80
CA THR A 522 0.29 4.66 -10.70
C THR A 522 0.41 3.58 -11.77
N GLN A 523 1.60 3.39 -12.32
CA GLN A 523 1.89 2.38 -13.32
C GLN A 523 1.91 0.96 -12.72
N ALA A 524 2.52 0.79 -11.55
CA ALA A 524 2.57 -0.49 -10.83
C ALA A 524 1.17 -1.01 -10.47
N VAL A 525 0.29 -0.13 -9.98
CA VAL A 525 -1.11 -0.50 -9.71
C VAL A 525 -2.00 -0.46 -10.95
N GLY A 526 -1.49 0.09 -12.06
CA GLY A 526 -2.21 0.20 -13.34
C GLY A 526 -2.50 -1.16 -14.01
N VAL A 527 -1.78 -2.21 -13.62
CA VAL A 527 -2.07 -3.60 -14.02
C VAL A 527 -3.44 -4.05 -13.50
N PHE A 528 -3.88 -3.52 -12.36
CA PHE A 528 -5.19 -3.83 -11.78
C PHE A 528 -6.28 -2.99 -12.46
N GLN A 529 -7.13 -3.67 -13.21
CA GLN A 529 -8.26 -3.09 -13.90
C GLN A 529 -9.41 -2.93 -12.91
N LEU A 530 -9.65 -1.69 -12.49
CA LEU A 530 -10.83 -1.30 -11.75
C LEU A 530 -11.99 -1.07 -12.74
N ALA A 531 -13.23 -1.26 -12.28
CA ALA A 531 -14.37 -0.90 -13.10
C ALA A 531 -14.24 0.57 -13.50
N PRO A 532 -14.41 0.95 -14.78
CA PRO A 532 -14.49 2.35 -15.12
C PRO A 532 -15.58 2.95 -14.23
N PRO A 533 -15.36 4.14 -13.64
CA PRO A 533 -16.37 4.77 -12.81
C PRO A 533 -17.65 4.76 -13.64
N SER A 534 -18.66 4.02 -13.16
CA SER A 534 -19.97 4.03 -13.77
C SER A 534 -20.33 5.50 -13.88
N ARG A 535 -20.36 6.02 -15.12
CA ARG A 535 -20.98 7.30 -15.43
C ARG A 535 -22.46 7.12 -15.11
N LEU A 536 -22.80 7.13 -13.83
CA LEU A 536 -24.14 7.45 -13.37
C LEU A 536 -24.41 8.80 -14.00
N ALA A 537 -25.33 8.75 -14.96
CA ALA A 537 -25.75 9.81 -15.85
C ALA A 537 -25.36 11.19 -15.33
N ALA A 538 -24.45 11.85 -16.04
CA ALA A 538 -24.53 13.29 -16.15
C ALA A 538 -25.96 13.57 -16.64
N ALA A 539 -26.83 13.96 -15.71
CA ALA A 539 -28.08 14.58 -16.05
C ALA A 539 -27.74 15.73 -17.00
N PRO A 540 -28.45 15.91 -18.13
CA PRO A 540 -28.18 17.03 -18.99
C PRO A 540 -28.35 18.28 -18.13
N SER A 541 -27.26 19.04 -17.97
CA SER A 541 -27.32 20.40 -17.48
C SER A 541 -28.31 21.11 -18.39
N ALA A 542 -29.51 21.34 -17.87
CA ALA A 542 -30.46 22.25 -18.48
C ALA A 542 -29.69 23.56 -18.66
N THR A 543 -29.57 23.96 -19.93
CA THR A 543 -29.09 25.26 -20.36
C THR A 543 -29.90 26.31 -19.61
N GLN A 544 -29.36 26.80 -18.50
CA GLN A 544 -29.88 27.98 -17.85
C GLN A 544 -29.36 29.14 -18.68
N GLU A 545 -30.29 29.82 -19.35
CA GLU A 545 -30.04 31.05 -20.10
C GLU A 545 -29.24 32.01 -19.23
N VAL A 546 -28.02 32.32 -19.70
CA VAL A 546 -27.20 33.39 -19.15
C VAL A 546 -27.90 34.71 -19.46
N SER A 547 -28.61 35.24 -18.47
CA SER A 547 -28.93 36.67 -18.42
C SER A 547 -27.67 37.43 -18.01
N ALA A 548 -27.34 38.43 -18.83
CA ALA A 548 -26.39 39.57 -18.73
C ALA A 548 -25.42 39.71 -17.51
N PRO A 549 -24.21 40.24 -17.73
CA PRO A 549 -23.18 40.35 -16.71
C PRO A 549 -23.49 41.49 -15.71
N ALA A 550 -23.49 41.17 -14.42
CA ALA A 550 -23.32 42.14 -13.35
C ALA A 550 -21.83 42.23 -12.98
N THR A 551 -21.39 43.46 -12.78
CA THR A 551 -20.05 43.97 -12.45
C THR A 551 -19.24 43.16 -11.42
N PRO A 552 -17.90 43.17 -11.48
CA PRO A 552 -17.05 42.45 -10.54
C PRO A 552 -17.01 43.18 -9.19
N ALA A 553 -17.40 42.47 -8.13
CA ALA A 553 -17.11 42.84 -6.75
C ALA A 553 -15.70 42.35 -6.38
N THR A 554 -14.88 43.27 -5.88
CA THR A 554 -13.54 43.06 -5.32
C THR A 554 -13.58 42.09 -4.13
N PRO A 555 -12.65 41.14 -4.01
CA PRO A 555 -12.50 40.35 -2.79
C PRO A 555 -11.72 41.16 -1.74
N ILE A 556 -12.37 41.48 -0.63
CA ILE A 556 -11.70 41.95 0.59
C ILE A 556 -11.08 40.73 1.27
N LEU A 557 -9.75 40.66 1.22
CA LEU A 557 -8.95 39.74 2.01
C LEU A 557 -9.02 40.17 3.48
N ALA A 558 -9.72 39.39 4.31
CA ALA A 558 -9.69 39.57 5.77
C ALA A 558 -8.31 39.16 6.29
N LEU A 559 -7.46 40.14 6.60
CA LEU A 559 -6.25 39.93 7.38
C LEU A 559 -6.64 39.51 8.81
N VAL A 560 -6.25 38.29 9.19
CA VAL A 560 -6.11 37.90 10.60
C VAL A 560 -4.90 38.64 11.16
N PRO A 561 -5.02 39.42 12.25
CA PRO A 561 -3.87 40.07 12.87
C PRO A 561 -2.98 39.03 13.58
N PRO A 562 -1.64 39.16 13.54
CA PRO A 562 -0.75 38.28 14.28
C PRO A 562 -0.85 38.56 15.78
N ALA A 563 -0.89 37.48 16.56
CA ALA A 563 -0.81 37.51 18.01
C ALA A 563 0.57 38.05 18.45
N ALA A 564 0.57 39.12 19.24
CA ALA A 564 1.77 39.66 19.86
C ALA A 564 2.40 38.65 20.84
N PRO A 565 3.74 38.52 20.88
CA PRO A 565 4.40 37.71 21.89
C PRO A 565 4.36 38.44 23.24
N ARG A 566 3.88 37.73 24.27
CA ARG A 566 4.03 38.15 25.68
C ARG A 566 5.51 38.02 26.05
N LEU A 567 6.12 39.16 26.38
CA LEU A 567 7.37 39.22 27.14
C LEU A 567 7.14 38.52 28.49
N ALA A 568 7.86 37.42 28.71
CA ALA A 568 7.95 36.77 30.00
C ALA A 568 9.15 37.36 30.77
N ASP A 569 8.87 37.73 32.01
CA ASP A 569 9.80 38.18 33.04
C ASP A 569 11.11 37.38 33.06
N VAL A 570 12.23 38.07 32.89
CA VAL A 570 13.55 37.61 33.31
C VAL A 570 13.62 37.78 34.83
N ARG A 571 13.46 36.67 35.56
CA ARG A 571 13.81 36.60 36.98
C ARG A 571 15.30 36.27 37.11
N GLU A 572 16.03 37.23 37.67
CA GLU A 572 17.35 37.08 38.27
C GLU A 572 17.46 35.80 39.11
N HIS A 573 18.49 35.00 38.82
CA HIS A 573 19.04 34.02 39.75
C HIS A 573 20.51 34.33 39.98
N ALA A 574 20.77 34.93 41.14
CA ALA A 574 22.05 34.90 41.81
C ALA A 574 22.29 33.48 42.35
N HIS A 575 23.38 32.84 41.93
CA HIS A 575 24.32 32.06 42.76
C HIS A 575 25.30 31.29 41.86
N GLY A 576 26.60 31.52 42.10
CA GLY A 576 27.72 30.87 41.44
C GLY A 576 28.98 31.69 41.65
#